data_AF-G8TCP8-F1
#
_entry.id   AF-G8TCP8-F1
#
_cell.length_a   1.000
_cell.length_b   1.000
_cell.length_c   1.000
_cell.angle_alpha   90.00
_cell.angle_beta   90.00
_cell.angle_gamma   90.00
#
_symmetry.space_group_name_H-M   'P 1'
#
loop_
_entity.id
_entity.type
_entity.pdbx_description
1 polymer ?
#
loop_
_entity_poly.entity_id
_entity_poly.type
_entity_poly.pdbx_seq_one_letter_code
_entity_poly.pdbx_strand_id
1 'polypeptide(L)' 'MLKKLNDLQFVIGLFFSVVSVILLLNEWMSGYGNNLNVYTGSGFLVFGLAMMLFKGKGSRQ' A
#
# COMPACT_ATOMS: atom_id res chain seq x y z
N MET A 1 -9.00 -1.44 17.64
CA MET A 1 -8.03 -1.32 16.53
C MET A 1 -6.92 -2.38 16.56
N LEU A 2 -6.55 -2.94 17.73
CA LEU A 2 -5.56 -4.04 17.85
C LEU A 2 -5.94 -5.35 17.12
N LYS A 3 -7.22 -5.73 17.07
CA LYS A 3 -7.68 -6.89 16.28
C LYS A 3 -7.50 -6.74 14.76
N LYS A 4 -7.46 -5.50 14.24
CA LYS A 4 -7.23 -5.25 12.80
C LYS A 4 -5.75 -5.36 12.41
N LEU A 5 -4.83 -5.16 13.36
CA LEU A 5 -3.38 -5.27 13.19
C LEU A 5 -2.86 -6.71 13.36
N ASN A 6 -3.62 -7.60 14.00
CA ASN A 6 -3.25 -9.02 14.13
C ASN A 6 -3.55 -9.84 12.86
N ASP A 7 -4.12 -9.19 11.86
CA ASP A 7 -4.60 -9.82 10.65
C ASP A 7 -3.63 -9.48 9.53
N LEU A 8 -2.84 -10.50 9.18
CA LEU A 8 -1.63 -10.38 8.38
C LEU A 8 -1.89 -9.69 7.04
N GLN A 9 -3.07 -9.93 6.44
CA GLN A 9 -3.48 -9.29 5.18
C GLN A 9 -3.52 -7.75 5.27
N PHE A 10 -3.99 -7.22 6.40
CA PHE A 10 -4.07 -5.77 6.60
C PHE A 10 -2.71 -5.14 6.88
N VAL A 11 -1.88 -5.83 7.67
CA VAL A 11 -0.50 -5.36 7.92
C VAL A 11 0.30 -5.34 6.63
N ILE A 12 0.13 -6.37 5.78
CA ILE A 12 0.73 -6.41 4.44
C ILE A 12 0.21 -5.25 3.58
N GLY A 13 -1.11 -5.01 3.55
CA GLY A 13 -1.68 -3.88 2.80
C GLY A 13 -1.17 -2.51 3.27
N LEU A 14 -1.04 -2.33 4.59
CA LEU A 14 -0.47 -1.14 5.22
C LEU A 14 0.99 -0.94 4.82
N PHE A 15 1.78 -2.00 4.87
CA PHE A 15 3.19 -1.95 4.48
C PHE A 15 3.35 -1.50 3.02
N PHE A 16 2.64 -2.14 2.09
CA PHE A 16 2.71 -1.76 0.67
C PHE A 16 2.22 -0.34 0.40
N SER A 17 1.18 0.11 1.11
CA SER A 17 0.69 1.48 0.98
C SER A 17 1.70 2.51 1.48
N VAL A 18 2.42 2.24 2.58
CA VAL A 18 3.46 3.16 3.09
C VAL A 18 4.65 3.23 2.15
N VAL A 19 5.14 2.08 1.66
CA VAL A 19 6.26 2.02 0.71
C VAL A 19 5.91 2.76 -0.60
N SER A 20 4.69 2.58 -1.10
CA SER A 20 4.16 3.29 -2.25
C SER A 20 4.24 4.82 -2.09
N VAL A 21 3.78 5.34 -0.94
CA VAL A 21 3.81 6.77 -0.66
C VAL A 21 5.25 7.28 -0.61
N ILE A 22 6.18 6.52 -0.02
CA ILE A 22 7.60 6.89 0.01
C ILE A 22 8.18 6.95 -1.41
N LEU A 23 7.87 5.98 -2.29
CA LEU A 23 8.34 5.98 -3.67
C LEU A 23 7.80 7.16 -4.47
N LEU A 24 6.51 7.47 -4.34
CA LEU A 24 5.88 8.59 -5.05
C LEU A 24 6.37 9.94 -4.53
N LEU A 25 6.57 10.08 -3.21
CA LEU A 25 7.14 11.29 -2.61
C LEU A 25 8.62 11.48 -2.99
N ASN A 26 9.39 10.39 -3.03
CA ASN A 26 10.78 10.44 -3.47
C ASN A 26 10.88 10.97 -4.89
N GLU A 27 10.00 10.50 -5.77
CA GLU A 27 9.95 10.95 -7.15
C GLU A 27 9.53 12.40 -7.30
N TRP A 28 8.55 12.82 -6.49
CA TRP A 28 8.08 14.19 -6.48
C TRP A 28 9.14 15.18 -5.97
N MET A 29 9.98 14.77 -5.01
CA MET A 29 11.07 15.60 -4.46
C MET A 29 12.34 15.58 -5.31
N SER A 30 12.70 14.45 -5.92
CA SER A 30 13.99 14.30 -6.60
C SER A 30 13.98 14.83 -8.04
N GLY A 31 12.81 15.03 -8.66
CA GLY A 31 12.65 15.66 -9.99
C GLY A 31 13.26 14.88 -11.15
N TYR A 32 14.02 13.82 -10.87
CA TYR A 32 14.51 12.84 -11.83
C TYR A 32 13.48 11.73 -11.93
N GLY A 33 12.59 11.89 -12.92
CA GLY A 33 11.54 10.94 -13.29
C GLY A 33 12.07 9.59 -13.73
N ASN A 34 12.52 8.77 -12.78
CA ASN A 34 12.65 7.35 -12.97
C ASN A 34 11.25 6.72 -12.98
N ASN A 35 10.71 6.55 -14.19
CA ASN A 35 9.42 5.92 -14.46
C ASN A 35 9.18 4.63 -13.66
N LEU A 36 10.25 3.90 -13.33
CA LEU A 36 10.23 2.72 -12.46
C LEU A 36 9.60 2.98 -11.09
N ASN A 37 9.96 4.09 -10.42
CA ASN A 37 9.43 4.47 -9.10
C ASN A 37 7.94 4.83 -9.17
N VAL A 38 7.52 5.49 -10.25
CA VAL A 38 6.10 5.84 -10.48
C VAL A 38 5.26 4.59 -10.74
N TYR A 39 5.72 3.68 -11.60
CA TYR A 39 4.99 2.45 -11.92
C TYR A 39 4.92 1.50 -10.71
N THR A 40 6.02 1.31 -9.99
CA THR A 40 6.02 0.47 -8.77
C THR A 40 5.24 1.12 -7.63
N GLY A 41 5.42 2.42 -7.40
CA GLY A 41 4.70 3.17 -6.38
C GLY A 41 3.18 3.18 -6.60
N SER A 42 2.73 3.40 -7.83
CA SER A 42 1.30 3.36 -8.18
C SER A 42 0.72 1.93 -8.06
N GLY A 43 1.44 0.91 -8.53
CA GLY A 43 1.02 -0.49 -8.40
C GLY A 43 0.89 -0.93 -6.94
N PHE A 44 1.86 -0.57 -6.10
CA PHE A 44 1.82 -0.85 -4.66
C PHE A 44 0.73 -0.06 -3.93
N LEU A 45 0.40 1.15 -4.39
CA LEU A 45 -0.71 1.92 -3.83
C LEU A 45 -2.04 1.20 -4.05
N VAL A 46 -2.31 0.81 -5.30
CA VAL A 46 -3.55 0.12 -5.70
C VAL A 46 -3.66 -1.21 -4.97
N PHE A 47 -2.57 -1.99 -4.91
CA PHE A 47 -2.54 -3.27 -4.21
C PHE A 47 -2.73 -3.11 -2.69
N GLY A 48 -2.02 -2.18 -2.05
CA GLY A 48 -2.11 -1.93 -0.61
C GLY A 48 -3.52 -1.48 -0.20
N LEU A 49 -4.12 -0.57 -0.97
CA LEU A 49 -5.49 -0.11 -0.74
C LEU A 49 -6.52 -1.21 -1.00
N ALA A 50 -6.37 -1.99 -2.08
CA ALA A 50 -7.22 -3.15 -2.35
C ALA A 50 -7.22 -4.13 -1.16
N MET A 51 -6.04 -4.50 -0.68
CA MET A 51 -5.88 -5.43 0.44
C MET A 51 -6.50 -4.90 1.74
N MET A 52 -6.44 -3.59 1.99
CA MET A 52 -7.13 -2.99 3.13
C MET A 52 -8.65 -2.97 2.98
N LEU A 53 -9.17 -2.70 1.78
CA LEU A 53 -10.60 -2.54 1.51
C LEU A 53 -11.34 -3.89 1.42
N PHE A 54 -10.74 -4.91 0.80
CA PHE A 54 -11.38 -6.23 0.61
C PHE A 54 -11.55 -7.03 1.90
N LYS A 55 -10.88 -6.64 2.99
CA LYS A 55 -11.01 -7.23 4.32
C LYS A 55 -12.39 -7.05 4.97
N GLY A 56 -13.25 -6.18 4.42
CA GLY A 56 -14.61 -5.92 4.94
C GLY A 56 -15.61 -7.08 4.80
N LYS A 57 -15.31 -8.12 4.00
CA LYS A 57 -16.30 -9.17 3.66
C LYS A 57 -15.94 -10.59 4.10
N GLY A 58 -14.72 -10.83 4.62
CA GLY A 58 -14.21 -12.17 4.92
C GLY A 58 -14.26 -12.62 6.38
N SER A 59 -14.68 -11.78 7.34
CA SER A 59 -14.68 -12.11 8.79
C SER A 59 -16.09 -12.38 9.35
N ARG A 60 -16.96 -12.99 8.54
CA ARG A 60 -18.14 -13.72 9.02
C ARG A 60 -18.01 -15.20 8.63
N GLN A 61 -17.03 -15.88 9.22
CA GLN A 61 -17.07 -17.31 9.47
C GLN A 61 -16.49 -17.54 10.86
#